data_AF-A0A525C994-F1
#
_entry.id   AF-A0A525C994-F1
#
_cell.length_a   1.000
_cell.length_b   1.000
_cell.length_c   1.000
_cell.angle_alpha   90.00
_cell.angle_beta   90.00
_cell.angle_gamma   90.00
#
_symmetry.space_group_name_H-M   'P 1'
#
loop_
_entity.id
_entity.type
_entity.pdbx_description
1 polymer ?
#
loop_
_entity_poly.entity_id
_entity_poly.type
_entity_poly.pdbx_seq_one_letter_code
_entity_poly.pdbx_strand_id
1 'polypeptide(L)'
;GVNTPSRWGSQAPFTNITLDWNVPSDLRDKPAIVGGKEQDFTYGDCQDEMDILNKAFIELMLEGDANGRGFQYPIPTYNITKEFNWEHENSKLLFEMTAKYGTPYFQNFVNSDLNPGDVRSMCCRLQLDKRELRKRGGGLFGSDEFTGSIGVVTINLPRIGYLSSSEDEFFARLNRLMDLAAESLTTKRKVVTKLLEAGLFPYTRRYLQHLNNHFSTIGLTGMNEALLNFMGRDILDTEARAFAGKVLDHMRDRLADYQEQTGDLFNLEASPAESTGYRLAKHDKKHFPDIITSGDDEPYYTNSSHLPVGYTEDIFAALDMQDDLQAKYTGGTVFHGFLGEAIEDWQTCAQLVKAITNNYHLPYFTISPVFSVCADHGYISGEHHTCPVCGRETEIYSRIVGYYRSLKNWNKGKREEYGHRLSFNPAVSEEVMSKAASSRIAGNNEQLELVVGEGYQAASIEAGAGTKLEYYYRNTCPRCPSVKDLLDSSGVHYTAVCVDDAHGEEMAVAHQIMSVPTVIVRDDQGDEQARVSDGKELRSILPELSSALAK
;
A
#
# COMPACT_ATOMS: atom_id res chain seq x y z
N GLY A 1 12.12 19.59 20.12
CA GLY A 1 12.28 19.12 18.73
C GLY A 1 11.30 18.00 18.47
N VAL A 2 11.06 17.65 17.20
CA VAL A 2 10.14 16.55 16.82
C VAL A 2 10.59 15.17 17.29
N ASN A 3 11.87 15.00 17.65
CA ASN A 3 12.41 13.78 18.27
C ASN A 3 12.78 13.93 19.76
N THR A 4 12.49 15.09 20.38
CA THR A 4 12.84 15.36 21.78
C THR A 4 11.56 15.65 22.55
N PRO A 5 11.07 14.69 23.38
CA PRO A 5 9.87 14.92 24.17
C PRO A 5 10.12 16.05 25.17
N SER A 6 9.22 17.02 25.21
CA SER A 6 9.30 18.14 26.15
C SER A 6 8.68 17.84 27.52
N ARG A 7 7.90 16.75 27.64
CA ARG A 7 7.30 16.30 28.92
C ARG A 7 7.93 15.01 29.40
N TRP A 8 8.22 14.94 30.69
CA TRP A 8 8.77 13.74 31.33
C TRP A 8 7.84 12.54 31.12
N GLY A 9 8.38 11.43 30.65
CA GLY A 9 7.62 10.20 30.39
C GLY A 9 6.71 10.24 29.15
N SER A 10 6.71 11.33 28.37
CA SER A 10 6.02 11.39 27.09
C SER A 10 6.90 10.87 25.95
N GLN A 11 6.28 10.29 24.93
CA GLN A 11 6.93 10.02 23.66
C GLN A 11 6.97 11.29 22.80
N ALA A 12 7.91 11.33 21.86
CA ALA A 12 7.93 12.35 20.83
C ALA A 12 6.60 12.34 20.02
N PRO A 13 6.15 13.50 19.49
CA PRO A 13 4.95 13.53 18.67
C PRO A 13 5.13 12.68 17.41
N PHE A 14 4.17 11.79 17.15
CA PHE A 14 4.12 11.02 15.91
C PHE A 14 3.83 11.98 14.75
N THR A 15 4.86 12.28 13.95
CA THR A 15 4.76 13.24 12.84
C THR A 15 5.15 12.57 11.54
N ASN A 16 4.47 12.93 10.46
CA ASN A 16 4.73 12.47 9.10
C ASN A 16 4.88 13.70 8.22
N ILE A 17 5.67 13.59 7.16
CA ILE A 17 5.79 14.58 6.12
C ILE A 17 5.71 13.87 4.77
N THR A 18 4.95 14.42 3.83
CA THR A 18 4.93 13.93 2.46
C THR A 18 5.66 14.96 1.60
N LEU A 19 6.58 14.48 0.80
CA LEU A 19 7.41 15.29 -0.08
C LEU A 19 7.13 14.87 -1.52
N ASP A 20 6.62 15.80 -2.30
CA ASP A 20 6.47 15.61 -3.74
C ASP A 20 7.85 15.74 -4.41
N TRP A 21 8.14 14.83 -5.34
CA TRP A 21 9.40 14.83 -6.09
C TRP A 21 9.39 15.89 -7.20
N ASN A 22 8.25 15.97 -7.91
CA ASN A 22 8.02 16.93 -8.97
C ASN A 22 6.91 17.90 -8.56
N VAL A 23 6.92 19.11 -9.12
CA VAL A 23 5.80 20.05 -8.96
C VAL A 23 4.49 19.37 -9.39
N PRO A 24 3.49 19.29 -8.50
CA PRO A 24 2.26 18.59 -8.83
C PRO A 24 1.46 19.29 -9.92
N SER A 25 0.82 18.50 -10.79
CA SER A 25 0.15 19.00 -11.99
C SER A 25 -0.98 20.00 -11.72
N ASP A 26 -1.72 19.83 -10.64
CA ASP A 26 -2.82 20.71 -10.20
C ASP A 26 -2.35 22.02 -9.53
N LEU A 27 -1.06 22.13 -9.19
CA LEU A 27 -0.44 23.36 -8.69
C LEU A 27 0.42 24.05 -9.75
N ARG A 28 0.95 23.30 -10.72
CA ARG A 28 1.90 23.75 -11.74
C ARG A 28 1.59 25.13 -12.31
N ASP A 29 0.36 25.33 -12.82
CA ASP A 29 0.00 26.57 -13.52
C ASP A 29 -0.55 27.67 -12.59
N LYS A 30 -0.56 27.45 -11.27
CA LYS A 30 -1.06 28.43 -10.31
C LYS A 30 0.03 29.41 -9.91
N PRO A 31 -0.28 30.71 -9.72
CA PRO A 31 0.65 31.66 -9.14
C PRO A 31 1.19 31.17 -7.79
N ALA A 32 2.49 31.25 -7.59
CA ALA A 32 3.10 30.92 -6.31
C ALA A 32 2.65 31.91 -5.23
N ILE A 33 2.50 31.45 -3.98
CA ILE A 33 2.09 32.30 -2.86
C ILE A 33 3.25 32.45 -1.88
N VAL A 34 3.72 33.69 -1.70
CA VAL A 34 4.77 34.03 -0.72
C VAL A 34 4.24 35.07 0.26
N GLY A 35 4.26 34.75 1.56
CA GLY A 35 3.74 35.64 2.60
C GLY A 35 2.26 36.00 2.45
N GLY A 36 1.47 35.12 1.81
CA GLY A 36 0.05 35.34 1.51
C GLY A 36 -0.23 36.22 0.30
N LYS A 37 0.77 36.48 -0.55
CA LYS A 37 0.62 37.24 -1.80
C LYS A 37 0.99 36.39 -3.00
N GLU A 38 0.19 36.46 -4.05
CA GLU A 38 0.52 35.88 -5.35
C GLU A 38 1.78 36.53 -5.91
N GLN A 39 2.61 35.73 -6.58
CA GLN A 39 3.82 36.16 -7.26
C GLN A 39 3.59 36.22 -8.78
N ASP A 40 4.58 36.76 -9.50
CA ASP A 40 4.61 36.84 -10.97
C ASP A 40 5.12 35.54 -11.64
N PHE A 41 5.47 34.54 -10.85
CA PHE A 41 5.81 33.18 -11.28
C PHE A 41 4.82 32.15 -10.71
N THR A 42 4.81 30.96 -11.28
CA THR A 42 3.93 29.85 -10.93
C THR A 42 4.66 28.81 -10.06
N TYR A 43 3.92 27.91 -9.42
CA TYR A 43 4.56 26.78 -8.73
C TYR A 43 5.36 25.88 -9.69
N GLY A 44 4.98 25.82 -10.97
CA GLY A 44 5.72 25.10 -12.02
C GLY A 44 7.15 25.59 -12.18
N ASP A 45 7.41 26.86 -11.89
CA ASP A 45 8.73 27.47 -11.97
C ASP A 45 9.63 27.13 -10.76
N CYS A 46 9.10 26.43 -9.74
CA CYS A 46 9.76 26.19 -8.45
C CYS A 46 10.39 24.80 -8.30
N GLN A 47 10.61 24.06 -9.41
CA GLN A 47 11.16 22.71 -9.35
C GLN A 47 12.57 22.70 -8.73
N ASP A 48 13.42 23.65 -9.11
CA ASP A 48 14.78 23.77 -8.58
C ASP A 48 14.78 23.99 -7.06
N GLU A 49 13.87 24.83 -6.54
CA GLU A 49 13.70 25.04 -5.10
C GLU A 49 13.19 23.79 -4.39
N MET A 50 12.27 23.03 -5.00
CA MET A 50 11.81 21.75 -4.45
C MET A 50 12.96 20.75 -4.38
N ASP A 51 13.83 20.71 -5.39
CA ASP A 51 15.02 19.85 -5.40
C ASP A 51 16.03 20.24 -4.32
N ILE A 52 16.25 21.53 -4.07
CA ILE A 52 17.09 22.00 -2.96
C ILE A 52 16.53 21.55 -1.61
N LEU A 53 15.21 21.67 -1.40
CA LEU A 53 14.55 21.27 -0.16
C LEU A 53 14.63 19.75 0.06
N ASN A 54 14.34 18.97 -0.99
CA ASN A 54 14.44 17.51 -0.93
C ASN A 54 15.88 17.07 -0.61
N LYS A 55 16.87 17.63 -1.29
CA LYS A 55 18.29 17.36 -1.05
C LYS A 55 18.67 17.62 0.40
N ALA A 56 18.42 18.84 0.89
CA ALA A 56 18.77 19.24 2.25
C ALA A 56 18.08 18.38 3.31
N PHE A 57 16.82 18.00 3.09
CA PHE A 57 16.09 17.12 4.00
C PHE A 57 16.69 15.72 4.02
N ILE A 58 16.96 15.12 2.85
CA ILE A 58 17.52 13.76 2.74
C ILE A 58 18.94 13.71 3.33
N GLU A 59 19.79 14.70 3.03
CA GLU A 59 21.15 14.79 3.59
C GLU A 59 21.14 14.82 5.13
N LEU A 60 20.22 15.60 5.72
CA LEU A 60 20.06 15.65 7.18
C LEU A 60 19.56 14.31 7.74
N MET A 61 18.62 13.65 7.06
CA MET A 61 18.14 12.32 7.46
C MET A 61 19.23 11.24 7.35
N LEU A 62 20.16 11.37 6.39
CA LEU A 62 21.32 10.49 6.20
C LEU A 62 22.41 10.69 7.26
N GLU A 63 22.64 11.93 7.67
CA GLU A 63 23.56 12.29 8.76
C GLU A 63 23.10 11.66 10.08
N GLY A 64 21.79 11.72 10.34
CA GLY A 64 21.18 11.22 11.57
C GLY A 64 21.39 12.16 12.75
N ASP A 65 21.12 11.66 13.95
CA ASP A 65 21.31 12.42 15.19
C ASP A 65 22.80 12.51 15.60
N ALA A 66 23.09 13.24 16.67
CA ALA A 66 24.45 13.44 17.17
C ALA A 66 25.20 12.14 17.55
N ASN A 67 24.50 10.99 17.64
CA ASN A 67 25.08 9.68 17.91
C ASN A 67 25.03 8.77 16.65
N GLY A 68 24.75 9.33 15.46
CA GLY A 68 24.66 8.61 14.20
C GLY A 68 23.40 7.74 14.06
N ARG A 69 22.36 7.99 14.88
CA ARG A 69 21.09 7.26 14.81
C ARG A 69 20.21 7.88 13.74
N GLY A 70 19.49 7.06 12.97
CA GLY A 70 18.44 7.57 12.09
C GLY A 70 17.34 8.27 12.91
N PHE A 71 16.74 9.32 12.34
CA PHE A 71 15.62 10.00 12.98
C PHE A 71 14.36 9.12 12.96
N GLN A 72 13.63 9.10 14.07
CA GLN A 72 12.35 8.40 14.16
C GLN A 72 11.21 9.22 13.54
N TYR A 73 11.29 10.55 13.67
CA TYR A 73 10.29 11.51 13.21
C TYR A 73 10.94 12.75 12.56
N PRO A 74 10.26 13.46 11.65
CA PRO A 74 9.03 13.01 11.01
C PRO A 74 9.30 11.76 10.16
N ILE A 75 8.28 10.94 9.95
CA ILE A 75 8.35 9.84 8.99
C ILE A 75 8.13 10.44 7.60
N PRO A 76 9.13 10.44 6.70
CA PRO A 76 8.93 10.92 5.36
C PRO A 76 8.21 9.89 4.50
N THR A 77 7.38 10.40 3.59
CA THR A 77 6.72 9.67 2.51
C THR A 77 7.08 10.36 1.19
N TYR A 78 7.50 9.58 0.20
CA TYR A 78 7.76 10.03 -1.15
C TYR A 78 6.82 9.38 -2.15
N ASN A 79 6.31 10.20 -3.05
CA ASN A 79 5.37 9.80 -4.09
C ASN A 79 6.15 9.33 -5.33
N ILE A 80 5.99 8.07 -5.72
CA ILE A 80 6.56 7.55 -6.97
C ILE A 80 5.50 7.66 -8.06
N THR A 81 5.67 8.62 -8.95
CA THR A 81 4.80 8.85 -10.11
C THR A 81 5.43 8.33 -11.40
N LYS A 82 4.68 8.36 -12.50
CA LYS A 82 5.18 7.95 -13.83
C LYS A 82 6.33 8.85 -14.31
N GLU A 83 6.37 10.09 -13.84
CA GLU A 83 7.36 11.13 -14.16
C GLU A 83 8.55 11.15 -13.19
N PHE A 84 8.64 10.19 -12.25
CA PHE A 84 9.74 10.14 -11.29
C PHE A 84 11.10 9.99 -12.02
N ASN A 85 12.02 10.92 -11.77
CA ASN A 85 13.34 10.91 -12.40
C ASN A 85 14.31 10.02 -11.61
N TRP A 86 14.48 8.77 -12.06
CA TRP A 86 15.35 7.77 -11.42
C TRP A 86 16.84 8.11 -11.48
N GLU A 87 17.27 8.96 -12.42
CA GLU A 87 18.67 9.29 -12.67
C GLU A 87 19.09 10.66 -12.09
N HIS A 88 18.20 11.32 -11.34
CA HIS A 88 18.51 12.59 -10.70
C HIS A 88 19.52 12.44 -9.55
N GLU A 89 20.32 13.47 -9.26
CA GLU A 89 21.29 13.42 -8.15
C GLU A 89 20.62 13.19 -6.79
N ASN A 90 19.43 13.75 -6.58
CA ASN A 90 18.65 13.53 -5.36
C ASN A 90 18.12 12.10 -5.26
N SER A 91 17.90 11.42 -6.39
CA SER A 91 17.39 10.04 -6.40
C SER A 91 18.41 9.10 -5.79
N LYS A 92 19.71 9.32 -6.07
CA LYS A 92 20.79 8.62 -5.38
C LYS A 92 20.68 8.78 -3.86
N LEU A 93 20.58 10.02 -3.37
CA LEU A 93 20.48 10.29 -1.93
C LEU A 93 19.24 9.63 -1.30
N LEU A 94 18.09 9.67 -1.99
CA LEU A 94 16.84 9.04 -1.55
C LEU A 94 17.02 7.54 -1.34
N PHE A 95 17.65 6.86 -2.29
CA PHE A 95 17.84 5.41 -2.22
C PHE A 95 19.00 5.01 -1.31
N GLU A 96 20.03 5.83 -1.13
CA GLU A 96 21.03 5.65 -0.06
C GLU A 96 20.37 5.73 1.33
N MET A 97 19.49 6.71 1.54
CA MET A 97 18.73 6.86 2.79
C MET A 97 17.80 5.66 3.03
N THR A 98 17.13 5.22 1.98
CA THR A 98 16.24 4.04 2.00
C THR A 98 17.02 2.78 2.34
N ALA A 99 18.14 2.56 1.67
CA ALA A 99 18.96 1.38 1.85
C ALA A 99 19.58 1.32 3.26
N LYS A 100 19.99 2.45 3.83
CA LYS A 100 20.65 2.54 5.14
C LYS A 100 19.67 2.50 6.32
N TYR A 101 18.61 3.30 6.26
CA TYR A 101 17.70 3.51 7.40
C TYR A 101 16.26 3.02 7.14
N GLY A 102 15.96 2.53 5.94
CA GLY A 102 14.62 2.09 5.57
C GLY A 102 13.57 3.18 5.57
N THR A 103 14.00 4.41 5.33
CA THR A 103 13.14 5.58 5.19
C THR A 103 13.40 6.17 3.81
N PRO A 104 12.37 6.54 3.03
CA PRO A 104 11.02 6.88 3.43
C PRO A 104 10.01 5.73 3.31
N TYR A 105 8.74 6.06 3.49
CA TYR A 105 7.63 5.35 2.87
C TYR A 105 7.57 5.69 1.39
N PHE A 106 7.23 4.72 0.56
CA PHE A 106 6.90 4.97 -0.83
C PHE A 106 5.40 4.83 -1.03
N GLN A 107 4.84 5.84 -1.70
CA GLN A 107 3.49 5.79 -2.21
C GLN A 107 3.54 5.52 -3.71
N ASN A 108 2.90 4.43 -4.15
CA ASN A 108 2.88 4.02 -5.54
C ASN A 108 1.76 4.76 -6.28
N PHE A 109 2.09 5.61 -7.24
CA PHE A 109 1.14 6.26 -8.16
C PHE A 109 1.34 5.82 -9.63
N VAL A 110 2.19 4.81 -9.86
CA VAL A 110 2.47 4.32 -11.21
C VAL A 110 1.35 3.39 -11.67
N ASN A 111 1.06 2.38 -10.85
CA ASN A 111 0.05 1.34 -11.13
C ASN A 111 -1.07 1.25 -10.10
N SER A 112 -1.14 2.15 -9.12
CA SER A 112 -2.27 2.16 -8.20
C SER A 112 -3.45 2.96 -8.78
N ASP A 113 -4.64 2.74 -8.24
CA ASP A 113 -5.83 3.55 -8.53
C ASP A 113 -5.76 4.99 -7.96
N LEU A 114 -4.59 5.41 -7.43
CA LEU A 114 -4.41 6.71 -6.79
C LEU A 114 -3.91 7.75 -7.81
N ASN A 115 -4.35 8.99 -7.63
CA ASN A 115 -3.80 10.15 -8.31
C ASN A 115 -3.00 11.01 -7.29
N PRO A 116 -1.80 11.51 -7.63
CA PRO A 116 -1.02 12.38 -6.72
C PRO A 116 -1.77 13.62 -6.22
N GLY A 117 -2.72 14.14 -7.01
CA GLY A 117 -3.63 15.22 -6.60
C GLY A 117 -4.67 14.81 -5.56
N ASP A 118 -4.73 13.53 -5.17
CA ASP A 118 -5.79 12.95 -4.33
C ASP A 118 -5.36 12.59 -2.90
N VAL A 119 -4.07 12.68 -2.57
CA VAL A 119 -3.55 12.05 -1.32
C VAL A 119 -2.66 12.98 -0.48
N ARG A 120 -2.73 14.30 -0.69
CA ARG A 120 -1.78 15.26 -0.11
C ARG A 120 -1.81 15.45 1.41
N SER A 121 -2.60 14.69 2.16
CA SER A 121 -2.97 15.09 3.52
C SER A 121 -3.12 13.97 4.53
N MET A 122 -2.48 12.82 4.31
CA MET A 122 -2.67 11.68 5.20
C MET A 122 -1.39 11.26 5.90
N CYS A 123 -1.40 11.45 7.23
CA CYS A 123 -0.48 10.76 8.12
C CYS A 123 -0.84 9.26 8.15
N CYS A 124 0.12 8.42 7.77
CA CYS A 124 0.06 6.97 7.81
C CYS A 124 -1.22 6.36 7.21
N ARG A 125 -1.12 6.05 5.92
CA ARG A 125 -1.76 4.91 5.23
C ARG A 125 -3.12 5.16 4.58
N LEU A 126 -3.84 6.21 4.96
CA LEU A 126 -5.25 6.39 4.57
C LEU A 126 -5.45 6.70 3.08
N GLN A 127 -6.19 5.84 2.38
CA GLN A 127 -6.75 6.09 1.04
C GLN A 127 -8.06 6.90 1.12
N LEU A 128 -8.35 7.72 0.11
CA LEU A 128 -9.58 8.52 0.00
C LEU A 128 -10.29 8.19 -1.32
N ASP A 129 -11.57 7.82 -1.27
CA ASP A 129 -12.42 7.78 -2.47
C ASP A 129 -13.07 9.16 -2.70
N LYS A 130 -12.61 9.87 -3.74
CA LYS A 130 -13.10 11.20 -4.09
C LYS A 130 -14.55 11.23 -4.56
N ARG A 131 -15.15 10.12 -5.02
CA ARG A 131 -16.55 10.12 -5.47
C ARG A 131 -17.49 10.47 -4.31
N GLU A 132 -17.15 10.01 -3.11
CA GLU A 132 -17.94 10.25 -1.90
C GLU A 132 -17.72 11.66 -1.32
N LEU A 133 -16.51 12.21 -1.44
CA LEU A 133 -16.25 13.62 -1.09
C LEU A 133 -16.94 14.59 -2.06
N ARG A 134 -16.94 14.30 -3.36
CA ARG A 134 -17.61 15.11 -4.40
C ARG A 134 -19.12 15.23 -4.17
N LYS A 135 -19.78 14.17 -3.68
CA LYS A 135 -21.23 14.17 -3.40
C LYS A 135 -21.65 15.15 -2.30
N ARG A 136 -20.74 15.64 -1.45
CA ARG A 136 -21.04 16.55 -0.33
C ARG A 136 -20.80 18.03 -0.58
N GLY A 137 -20.50 18.43 -1.82
CA GLY A 137 -20.59 19.83 -2.24
C GLY A 137 -19.44 20.75 -1.80
N GLY A 138 -18.31 20.21 -1.38
CA GLY A 138 -17.05 20.97 -1.24
C GLY A 138 -16.24 20.84 -2.53
N GLY A 139 -15.80 21.96 -3.11
CA GLY A 139 -14.89 21.95 -4.26
C GLY A 139 -13.63 21.11 -3.98
N LEU A 140 -13.04 20.56 -5.04
CA LEU A 140 -11.87 19.67 -5.02
C LEU A 140 -10.61 20.28 -4.36
N PHE A 141 -10.65 21.58 -4.02
CA PHE A 141 -9.52 22.32 -3.47
C PHE A 141 -9.59 22.38 -1.94
N GLY A 142 -8.58 21.80 -1.29
CA GLY A 142 -8.32 21.94 0.14
C GLY A 142 -9.05 20.96 1.06
N SER A 143 -10.00 20.14 0.58
CA SER A 143 -10.65 19.12 1.43
C SER A 143 -9.68 18.09 1.97
N ASP A 144 -8.67 17.76 1.15
CA ASP A 144 -7.66 16.77 1.46
C ASP A 144 -6.87 17.30 2.68
N GLU A 145 -6.32 18.51 2.64
CA GLU A 145 -5.55 19.14 3.75
C GLU A 145 -6.31 19.25 5.09
N PHE A 146 -7.63 19.02 5.11
CA PHE A 146 -8.50 19.08 6.29
C PHE A 146 -9.22 17.76 6.61
N THR A 147 -8.61 16.61 6.32
CA THR A 147 -9.13 15.27 6.66
C THR A 147 -8.34 14.55 7.77
N GLY A 148 -8.84 13.40 8.22
CA GLY A 148 -8.33 12.61 9.33
C GLY A 148 -9.31 11.51 9.73
N SER A 149 -9.17 10.94 10.93
CA SER A 149 -10.12 9.98 11.49
C SER A 149 -10.59 10.40 12.87
N ILE A 150 -11.90 10.32 13.13
CA ILE A 150 -12.50 10.57 14.45
C ILE A 150 -12.10 9.47 15.45
N GLY A 151 -11.83 8.27 14.94
CA GLY A 151 -11.47 7.12 15.75
C GLY A 151 -11.42 5.84 14.94
N VAL A 152 -10.74 4.85 15.52
CA VAL A 152 -10.56 3.53 14.94
C VAL A 152 -11.17 2.50 15.88
N VAL A 153 -11.94 1.55 15.34
CA VAL A 153 -12.36 0.32 16.03
C VAL A 153 -11.84 -0.88 15.24
N THR A 154 -11.02 -1.72 15.87
CA THR A 154 -10.44 -2.91 15.23
C THR A 154 -11.27 -4.16 15.56
N ILE A 155 -11.68 -4.89 14.53
CA ILE A 155 -12.38 -6.17 14.63
C ILE A 155 -11.37 -7.31 14.87
N ASN A 156 -11.66 -8.14 15.86
CA ASN A 156 -10.90 -9.34 16.19
C ASN A 156 -11.38 -10.53 15.34
N LEU A 157 -10.83 -10.68 14.13
CA LEU A 157 -11.24 -11.75 13.21
C LEU A 157 -10.95 -13.16 13.72
N PRO A 158 -9.83 -13.46 14.39
CA PRO A 158 -9.54 -14.80 14.92
C PRO A 158 -10.67 -15.36 15.79
N ARG A 159 -11.23 -14.52 16.67
CA ARG A 159 -12.37 -14.92 17.51
C ARG A 159 -13.62 -15.22 16.70
N ILE A 160 -13.85 -14.50 15.60
CA ILE A 160 -14.97 -14.80 14.70
C ILE A 160 -14.75 -16.16 14.06
N GLY A 161 -13.56 -16.39 13.50
CA GLY A 161 -13.22 -17.66 12.86
C GLY A 161 -13.37 -18.85 13.80
N TYR A 162 -12.90 -18.72 15.04
CA TYR A 162 -13.02 -19.76 16.07
C TYR A 162 -14.46 -20.07 16.50
N LEU A 163 -15.34 -19.06 16.53
CA LEU A 163 -16.71 -19.22 17.02
C LEU A 163 -17.72 -19.59 15.92
N SER A 164 -17.27 -19.73 14.67
CA SER A 164 -18.14 -19.97 13.52
C SER A 164 -17.96 -21.38 12.99
N SER A 165 -19.08 -22.07 12.75
CA SER A 165 -19.10 -23.40 12.13
C SER A 165 -19.51 -23.37 10.66
N SER A 166 -19.99 -22.22 10.19
CA SER A 166 -20.35 -21.99 8.79
C SER A 166 -20.01 -20.57 8.36
N GLU A 167 -19.98 -20.37 7.05
CA GLU A 167 -19.75 -19.06 6.45
C GLU A 167 -20.84 -18.05 6.84
N ASP A 168 -22.11 -18.48 6.85
CA ASP A 168 -23.23 -17.62 7.28
C ASP A 168 -23.05 -17.15 8.73
N GLU A 169 -22.60 -18.03 9.63
CA GLU A 169 -22.29 -17.67 11.01
C GLU A 169 -21.12 -16.69 11.10
N PHE A 170 -20.07 -16.89 10.29
CA PHE A 170 -18.93 -15.98 10.20
C PHE A 170 -19.38 -14.57 9.84
N PHE A 171 -20.12 -14.41 8.74
CA PHE A 171 -20.58 -13.10 8.29
C PHE A 171 -21.64 -12.50 9.21
N ALA A 172 -22.52 -13.30 9.82
CA ALA A 172 -23.47 -12.80 10.80
C ALA A 172 -22.77 -12.20 12.04
N ARG A 173 -21.71 -12.86 12.54
CA ARG A 173 -20.89 -12.37 13.65
C ARG A 173 -20.11 -11.12 13.26
N LEU A 174 -19.52 -11.11 12.07
CA LEU A 174 -18.80 -9.95 11.53
C LEU A 174 -19.72 -8.74 11.44
N ASN A 175 -20.90 -8.89 10.81
CA ASN A 175 -21.92 -7.84 10.70
C ASN A 175 -22.29 -7.26 12.06
N ARG A 176 -22.61 -8.12 13.03
CA ARG A 176 -22.96 -7.66 14.38
C ARG A 176 -21.85 -6.81 15.00
N LEU A 177 -20.58 -7.19 14.85
CA LEU A 177 -19.47 -6.43 15.41
C LEU A 177 -19.21 -5.13 14.65
N MET A 178 -19.36 -5.14 13.33
CA MET A 178 -19.26 -3.93 12.51
C MET A 178 -20.37 -2.93 12.82
N ASP A 179 -21.60 -3.41 13.06
CA ASP A 179 -22.74 -2.55 13.42
C ASP A 179 -22.47 -1.82 14.74
N LEU A 180 -21.96 -2.56 15.73
CA LEU A 180 -21.55 -1.98 17.03
C LEU A 180 -20.37 -1.00 16.89
N ALA A 181 -19.42 -1.30 16.00
CA ALA A 181 -18.30 -0.41 15.72
C ALA A 181 -18.79 0.90 15.08
N ALA A 182 -19.70 0.82 14.10
CA ALA A 182 -20.30 1.98 13.47
C ALA A 182 -21.11 2.83 14.45
N GLU A 183 -21.92 2.22 15.32
CA GLU A 183 -22.65 2.91 16.38
C GLU A 183 -21.70 3.65 17.34
N SER A 184 -20.64 2.97 17.78
CA SER A 184 -19.61 3.54 18.66
C SER A 184 -18.92 4.75 18.03
N LEU A 185 -18.48 4.63 16.78
CA LEU A 185 -17.79 5.70 16.05
C LEU A 185 -18.73 6.90 15.78
N THR A 186 -19.98 6.63 15.41
CA THR A 186 -21.01 7.67 15.22
C THR A 186 -21.28 8.42 16.53
N THR A 187 -21.38 7.69 17.64
CA THR A 187 -21.54 8.29 18.98
C THR A 187 -20.33 9.15 19.34
N LYS A 188 -19.12 8.64 19.09
CA LYS A 188 -17.88 9.39 19.34
C LYS A 188 -17.84 10.69 18.53
N ARG A 189 -18.19 10.64 17.24
CA ARG A 189 -18.27 11.82 16.37
C ARG A 189 -19.18 12.89 16.95
N LYS A 190 -20.41 12.53 17.33
CA LYS A 190 -21.36 13.47 17.97
C LYS A 190 -20.75 14.17 19.20
N VAL A 191 -20.07 13.41 20.05
CA VAL A 191 -19.41 13.98 21.24
C VAL A 191 -18.25 14.90 20.86
N VAL A 192 -17.33 14.46 20.00
CA VAL A 192 -16.16 15.26 19.61
C VAL A 192 -16.57 16.54 18.91
N THR A 193 -17.55 16.48 18.00
CA THR A 193 -18.10 17.67 17.32
C THR A 193 -18.69 18.65 18.31
N LYS A 194 -19.51 18.18 19.26
CA LYS A 194 -20.08 19.05 20.31
C LYS A 194 -19.00 19.77 21.13
N LEU A 195 -17.91 19.08 21.47
CA LEU A 195 -16.80 19.67 22.23
C LEU A 195 -16.00 20.69 21.39
N LEU A 196 -15.82 20.42 20.08
CA LEU A 196 -15.18 21.36 19.15
C LEU A 196 -16.00 22.65 19.03
N GLU A 197 -17.31 22.53 18.83
CA GLU A 197 -18.24 23.66 18.70
C GLU A 197 -18.30 24.50 19.99
N ALA A 198 -18.25 23.84 21.15
CA ALA A 198 -18.15 24.47 22.47
C ALA A 198 -16.79 25.17 22.72
N GLY A 199 -15.83 25.06 21.80
CA GLY A 199 -14.53 25.74 21.89
C GLY A 199 -13.48 25.04 22.75
N LEU A 200 -13.68 23.76 23.11
CA LEU A 200 -12.74 23.02 23.96
C LEU A 200 -11.49 22.51 23.22
N PHE A 201 -11.45 22.64 21.89
CA PHE A 201 -10.29 22.32 21.07
C PHE A 201 -9.79 23.56 20.32
N PRO A 202 -9.27 24.59 21.03
CA PRO A 202 -8.93 25.87 20.42
C PRO A 202 -7.82 25.76 19.35
N TYR A 203 -6.82 24.90 19.56
CA TYR A 203 -5.77 24.65 18.57
C TYR A 203 -6.32 23.93 17.33
N THR A 204 -7.15 22.90 17.51
CA THR A 204 -7.80 22.20 16.41
C THR A 204 -8.68 23.15 15.62
N ARG A 205 -9.54 23.93 16.30
CA ARG A 205 -10.48 24.87 15.68
C ARG A 205 -9.80 25.96 14.83
N ARG A 206 -8.54 26.29 15.14
CA ARG A 206 -7.74 27.25 14.36
C ARG A 206 -7.43 26.76 12.94
N TYR A 207 -7.34 25.45 12.73
CA TYR A 207 -6.98 24.82 11.46
C TYR A 207 -8.16 24.01 10.86
N LEU A 208 -9.00 23.41 11.69
CA LEU A 208 -10.15 22.59 11.32
C LEU A 208 -11.43 23.22 11.89
N GLN A 209 -12.21 23.88 11.04
CA GLN A 209 -13.47 24.50 11.45
C GLN A 209 -14.57 23.46 11.74
N HIS A 210 -14.52 22.32 11.04
CA HIS A 210 -15.46 21.20 11.17
C HIS A 210 -14.74 19.87 10.92
N LEU A 211 -15.39 18.75 11.27
CA LEU A 211 -14.84 17.40 11.11
C LEU A 211 -15.55 16.57 10.02
N ASN A 212 -16.24 17.25 9.08
CA ASN A 212 -17.06 16.59 8.06
C ASN A 212 -16.25 15.71 7.10
N ASN A 213 -14.97 16.05 6.89
CA ASN A 213 -14.08 15.29 6.03
C ASN A 213 -13.33 14.18 6.79
N HIS A 214 -13.57 14.01 8.10
CA HIS A 214 -12.88 12.96 8.88
C HIS A 214 -13.65 11.64 8.80
N PHE A 215 -12.93 10.55 8.63
CA PHE A 215 -13.46 9.19 8.58
C PHE A 215 -13.82 8.63 9.97
N SER A 216 -14.77 7.71 9.97
CA SER A 216 -15.02 6.73 11.01
C SER A 216 -14.36 5.42 10.58
N THR A 217 -13.26 5.03 11.22
CA THR A 217 -12.42 3.94 10.72
C THR A 217 -12.75 2.62 11.41
N ILE A 218 -13.09 1.61 10.61
CA ILE A 218 -13.18 0.23 11.09
C ILE A 218 -11.98 -0.52 10.51
N GLY A 219 -11.18 -1.12 11.39
CA GLY A 219 -10.04 -1.92 10.98
C GLY A 219 -10.18 -3.39 11.37
N LEU A 220 -9.20 -4.20 10.99
CA LEU A 220 -9.15 -5.62 11.35
C LEU A 220 -7.73 -6.05 11.71
N THR A 221 -7.61 -7.17 12.42
CA THR A 221 -6.35 -7.86 12.68
C THR A 221 -6.57 -9.37 12.73
N GLY A 222 -5.52 -10.13 12.42
CA GLY A 222 -5.49 -11.58 12.56
C GLY A 222 -6.26 -12.33 11.48
N MET A 223 -6.27 -11.85 10.23
CA MET A 223 -6.93 -12.59 9.14
C MET A 223 -6.35 -14.00 9.01
N ASN A 224 -5.03 -14.14 9.07
CA ASN A 224 -4.37 -15.45 8.98
C ASN A 224 -4.87 -16.43 10.05
N GLU A 225 -4.92 -15.99 11.31
CA GLU A 225 -5.40 -16.85 12.40
C GLU A 225 -6.92 -17.06 12.35
N ALA A 226 -7.69 -16.12 11.77
CA ALA A 226 -9.11 -16.33 11.52
C ALA A 226 -9.35 -17.48 10.52
N LEU A 227 -8.55 -17.54 9.45
CA LEU A 227 -8.59 -18.62 8.47
C LEU A 227 -8.19 -19.95 9.12
N LEU A 228 -7.12 -19.96 9.92
CA LEU A 228 -6.69 -21.17 10.64
C LEU A 228 -7.77 -21.72 11.56
N ASN A 229 -8.43 -20.85 12.33
CA ASN A 229 -9.49 -21.26 13.25
C ASN A 229 -10.78 -21.67 12.53
N PHE A 230 -11.10 -21.07 11.37
CA PHE A 230 -12.37 -21.31 10.67
C PHE A 230 -12.28 -22.44 9.65
N MET A 231 -11.22 -22.45 8.84
CA MET A 231 -11.02 -23.35 7.70
C MET A 231 -9.97 -24.42 7.95
N GLY A 232 -9.18 -24.30 9.03
CA GLY A 232 -8.02 -25.16 9.27
C GLY A 232 -6.86 -24.92 8.29
N ARG A 233 -6.87 -23.79 7.58
CA ARG A 233 -5.87 -23.40 6.57
C ARG A 233 -5.44 -21.95 6.79
N ASP A 234 -4.20 -21.64 6.45
CA ASP A 234 -3.66 -20.28 6.58
C ASP A 234 -3.87 -19.46 5.31
N ILE A 235 -3.41 -18.19 5.31
CA ILE A 235 -3.57 -17.27 4.18
C ILE A 235 -2.73 -17.64 2.94
N LEU A 236 -1.86 -18.64 3.04
CA LEU A 236 -1.02 -19.09 1.93
C LEU A 236 -1.81 -20.00 0.99
N ASP A 237 -2.78 -20.74 1.54
CA ASP A 237 -3.73 -21.56 0.78
C ASP A 237 -4.63 -20.68 -0.12
N THR A 238 -4.79 -21.09 -1.37
CA THR A 238 -5.53 -20.33 -2.38
C THR A 238 -7.00 -20.13 -2.01
N GLU A 239 -7.66 -21.15 -1.46
CA GLU A 239 -9.08 -21.07 -1.09
C GLU A 239 -9.26 -20.17 0.15
N ALA A 240 -8.38 -20.31 1.13
CA ALA A 240 -8.37 -19.48 2.33
C ALA A 240 -8.06 -18.01 2.00
N ARG A 241 -7.12 -17.74 1.10
CA ARG A 241 -6.82 -16.38 0.61
C ARG A 241 -8.01 -15.78 -0.16
N ALA A 242 -8.70 -16.56 -0.98
CA ALA A 242 -9.92 -16.13 -1.65
C ALA A 242 -11.01 -15.76 -0.63
N PHE A 243 -11.16 -16.55 0.45
CA PHE A 243 -12.07 -16.24 1.54
C PHE A 243 -11.67 -14.95 2.27
N ALA A 244 -10.39 -14.71 2.53
CA ALA A 244 -9.91 -13.43 3.09
C ALA A 244 -10.30 -12.24 2.21
N GLY A 245 -10.14 -12.38 0.88
CA GLY A 245 -10.60 -11.38 -0.09
C GLY A 245 -12.11 -11.13 0.03
N LYS A 246 -12.92 -12.20 0.13
CA LYS A 246 -14.37 -12.11 0.33
C LYS A 246 -14.73 -11.39 1.64
N VAL A 247 -14.00 -11.65 2.72
CA VAL A 247 -14.19 -10.94 4.01
C VAL A 247 -13.92 -9.45 3.85
N LEU A 248 -12.83 -9.06 3.19
CA LEU A 248 -12.50 -7.66 2.96
C LEU A 248 -13.56 -6.96 2.09
N ASP A 249 -14.01 -7.58 1.01
CA ASP A 249 -15.05 -7.03 0.14
C ASP A 249 -16.38 -6.86 0.90
N HIS A 250 -16.78 -7.88 1.67
CA HIS A 250 -17.97 -7.80 2.52
C HIS A 250 -17.89 -6.66 3.55
N MET A 251 -16.72 -6.46 4.16
CA MET A 251 -16.51 -5.33 5.06
C MET A 251 -16.66 -3.99 4.33
N ARG A 252 -16.11 -3.84 3.12
CA ARG A 252 -16.24 -2.61 2.32
C ARG A 252 -17.69 -2.30 1.98
N ASP A 253 -18.44 -3.30 1.53
CA ASP A 253 -19.86 -3.15 1.20
C ASP A 253 -20.64 -2.69 2.43
N ARG A 254 -20.37 -3.29 3.59
CA ARG A 254 -20.99 -2.91 4.85
C ARG A 254 -20.64 -1.49 5.30
N LEU A 255 -19.41 -1.03 5.03
CA LEU A 255 -19.04 0.36 5.29
C LEU A 255 -19.80 1.32 4.39
N ALA A 256 -20.01 0.99 3.11
CA ALA A 256 -20.81 1.80 2.20
C ALA A 256 -22.25 1.97 2.72
N ASP A 257 -22.87 0.89 3.20
CA ASP A 257 -24.19 0.94 3.85
C ASP A 257 -24.21 1.97 5.00
N TYR A 258 -23.19 1.95 5.88
CA TYR A 258 -23.13 2.89 7.00
C TYR A 258 -23.00 4.34 6.53
N GLN A 259 -22.24 4.59 5.46
CA GLN A 259 -22.12 5.95 4.90
C GLN A 259 -23.47 6.47 4.41
N GLU A 260 -24.25 5.63 3.71
CA GLU A 260 -25.58 6.00 3.24
C GLU A 260 -26.56 6.24 4.40
N GLN A 261 -26.52 5.38 5.43
CA GLN A 261 -27.42 5.46 6.58
C GLN A 261 -27.13 6.66 7.49
N THR A 262 -25.86 6.95 7.74
CA THR A 262 -25.44 7.95 8.74
C THR A 262 -25.14 9.31 8.12
N GLY A 263 -24.77 9.34 6.85
CA GLY A 263 -24.21 10.54 6.26
C GLY A 263 -22.85 10.88 6.88
N ASP A 264 -22.06 9.91 7.32
CA ASP A 264 -20.65 10.07 7.73
C ASP A 264 -19.71 9.29 6.79
N LEU A 265 -18.44 9.67 6.72
CA LEU A 265 -17.44 8.93 5.95
C LEU A 265 -16.92 7.74 6.75
N PHE A 266 -16.78 6.58 6.11
CA PHE A 266 -16.26 5.35 6.71
C PHE A 266 -15.19 4.74 5.82
N ASN A 267 -14.22 4.05 6.43
CA ASN A 267 -13.17 3.38 5.67
C ASN A 267 -12.61 2.15 6.38
N LEU A 268 -11.97 1.30 5.57
CA LEU A 268 -11.41 0.03 6.00
C LEU A 268 -9.91 0.15 6.21
N GLU A 269 -9.42 -0.13 7.42
CA GLU A 269 -8.00 -0.03 7.75
C GLU A 269 -7.36 -1.39 8.08
N ALA A 270 -6.20 -1.63 7.47
CA ALA A 270 -5.23 -2.64 7.88
C ALA A 270 -4.58 -2.19 9.19
N SER A 271 -5.23 -2.50 10.32
CA SER A 271 -4.82 -1.98 11.63
C SER A 271 -3.35 -2.32 11.92
N PRO A 272 -2.51 -1.33 12.28
CA PRO A 272 -1.11 -1.58 12.64
C PRO A 272 -0.97 -2.52 13.83
N ALA A 273 -1.98 -2.57 14.70
CA ALA A 273 -2.15 -3.56 15.76
C ALA A 273 -0.94 -3.80 16.69
N GLU A 274 -0.05 -2.80 16.88
CA GLU A 274 1.21 -2.94 17.66
C GLU A 274 0.99 -3.60 19.02
N SER A 275 0.08 -3.04 19.82
CA SER A 275 -0.32 -3.61 21.10
C SER A 275 -1.62 -4.40 21.01
N THR A 276 -2.48 -4.06 20.05
CA THR A 276 -3.82 -4.65 19.90
C THR A 276 -3.74 -6.13 19.53
N GLY A 277 -2.87 -6.52 18.60
CA GLY A 277 -2.71 -7.91 18.16
C GLY A 277 -2.32 -8.83 19.33
N TYR A 278 -1.28 -8.44 20.08
CA TYR A 278 -0.86 -9.15 21.29
C TYR A 278 -1.96 -9.19 22.38
N ARG A 279 -2.61 -8.05 22.64
CA ARG A 279 -3.65 -7.96 23.67
C ARG A 279 -4.84 -8.86 23.37
N LEU A 280 -5.32 -8.85 22.12
CA LEU A 280 -6.45 -9.68 21.70
C LEU A 280 -6.10 -11.16 21.81
N ALA A 281 -4.97 -11.58 21.24
CA ALA A 281 -4.51 -12.98 21.28
C ALA A 281 -4.37 -13.50 22.72
N LYS A 282 -3.79 -12.68 23.62
CA LYS A 282 -3.69 -13.03 25.05
C LYS A 282 -5.06 -13.17 25.72
N HIS A 283 -6.00 -12.28 25.41
CA HIS A 283 -7.35 -12.37 25.95
C HIS A 283 -8.07 -13.60 25.39
N ASP A 284 -7.89 -13.91 24.12
CA ASP A 284 -8.48 -15.08 23.48
C ASP A 284 -7.95 -16.39 24.07
N LYS A 285 -6.62 -16.56 24.15
CA LYS A 285 -6.01 -17.74 24.81
C LYS A 285 -6.50 -17.95 26.24
N LYS A 286 -6.84 -16.88 26.96
CA LYS A 286 -7.40 -16.99 28.32
C LYS A 286 -8.83 -17.54 28.33
N HIS A 287 -9.67 -17.17 27.37
CA HIS A 287 -11.09 -17.54 27.35
C HIS A 287 -11.36 -18.80 26.50
N PHE A 288 -10.53 -19.03 25.49
CA PHE A 288 -10.59 -20.11 24.52
C PHE A 288 -9.19 -20.73 24.42
N PRO A 289 -8.78 -21.61 25.34
CA PRO A 289 -7.39 -22.10 25.42
C PRO A 289 -6.88 -22.78 24.14
N ASP A 290 -7.79 -23.40 23.40
CA ASP A 290 -7.60 -24.12 22.14
C ASP A 290 -7.66 -23.23 20.88
N ILE A 291 -8.01 -21.94 21.00
CA ILE A 291 -7.98 -21.02 19.85
C ILE A 291 -6.55 -20.94 19.28
N ILE A 292 -6.44 -21.01 17.96
CA ILE A 292 -5.17 -20.88 17.26
C ILE A 292 -4.75 -19.41 17.26
N THR A 293 -3.53 -19.15 17.70
CA THR A 293 -2.85 -17.86 17.63
C THR A 293 -1.45 -18.08 17.06
N SER A 294 -0.79 -17.03 16.57
CA SER A 294 0.66 -17.09 16.32
C SER A 294 1.43 -16.97 17.64
N GLY A 295 2.73 -17.26 17.60
CA GLY A 295 3.61 -17.21 18.77
C GLY A 295 3.63 -18.54 19.52
N ASP A 296 4.81 -18.93 19.98
CA ASP A 296 5.03 -20.17 20.73
C ASP A 296 4.87 -19.90 22.24
N ASP A 297 5.61 -18.92 22.74
CA ASP A 297 5.64 -18.54 24.15
C ASP A 297 4.66 -17.39 24.45
N GLU A 298 4.61 -16.38 23.57
CA GLU A 298 3.79 -15.18 23.75
C GLU A 298 2.80 -15.03 22.58
N PRO A 299 1.49 -15.24 22.79
CA PRO A 299 0.54 -15.31 21.70
C PRO A 299 0.33 -13.94 21.06
N TYR A 300 0.33 -13.89 19.73
CA TYR A 300 0.00 -12.70 18.96
C TYR A 300 -0.89 -13.03 17.76
N TYR A 301 -1.47 -11.98 17.17
CA TYR A 301 -2.15 -12.08 15.89
C TYR A 301 -1.37 -11.35 14.82
N THR A 302 -1.33 -11.96 13.64
CA THR A 302 -0.73 -11.36 12.45
C THR A 302 -1.44 -10.05 12.14
N ASN A 303 -0.67 -9.02 11.78
CA ASN A 303 -1.22 -7.71 11.47
C ASN A 303 -2.21 -7.82 10.30
N SER A 304 -3.39 -7.21 10.47
CA SER A 304 -4.40 -7.07 9.41
C SER A 304 -4.61 -8.36 8.59
N SER A 305 -4.28 -8.32 7.30
CA SER A 305 -4.26 -9.45 6.35
C SER A 305 -2.87 -9.73 5.79
N HIS A 306 -1.82 -9.40 6.55
CA HIS A 306 -0.45 -9.71 6.17
C HIS A 306 -0.22 -11.23 6.17
N LEU A 307 0.83 -11.65 5.47
CA LEU A 307 1.33 -13.02 5.54
C LEU A 307 1.93 -13.28 6.93
N PRO A 308 1.96 -14.54 7.39
CA PRO A 308 2.81 -14.95 8.50
C PRO A 308 4.25 -14.49 8.28
N VAL A 309 4.86 -13.90 9.31
CA VAL A 309 6.19 -13.28 9.22
C VAL A 309 7.33 -14.25 8.89
N GLY A 310 7.12 -15.55 9.10
CA GLY A 310 8.08 -16.60 8.79
C GLY A 310 7.81 -17.33 7.47
N TYR A 311 7.05 -16.74 6.54
CA TYR A 311 6.60 -17.43 5.34
C TYR A 311 7.68 -17.59 4.26
N THR A 312 8.30 -16.50 3.82
CA THR A 312 9.21 -16.50 2.67
C THR A 312 10.30 -15.44 2.82
N GLU A 313 11.47 -15.71 2.25
CA GLU A 313 12.56 -14.75 2.07
C GLU A 313 12.50 -14.04 0.70
N ASP A 314 11.57 -14.42 -0.18
CA ASP A 314 11.36 -13.76 -1.47
C ASP A 314 10.28 -12.67 -1.37
N ILE A 315 10.70 -11.42 -1.54
CA ILE A 315 9.80 -10.26 -1.49
C ILE A 315 8.73 -10.33 -2.59
N PHE A 316 9.05 -10.84 -3.79
CA PHE A 316 8.12 -10.88 -4.90
C PHE A 316 7.05 -11.96 -4.71
N ALA A 317 7.42 -13.14 -4.19
CA ALA A 317 6.44 -14.13 -3.76
C ALA A 317 5.49 -13.58 -2.69
N ALA A 318 5.98 -12.76 -1.75
CA ALA A 318 5.13 -12.12 -0.75
C ALA A 318 4.20 -11.05 -1.38
N LEU A 319 4.72 -10.24 -2.32
CA LEU A 319 3.95 -9.24 -3.05
C LEU A 319 2.85 -9.86 -3.89
N ASP A 320 3.13 -10.95 -4.62
CA ASP A 320 2.16 -11.68 -5.45
C ASP A 320 0.95 -12.17 -4.64
N MET A 321 1.14 -12.51 -3.37
CA MET A 321 0.06 -12.93 -2.48
C MET A 321 -0.67 -11.78 -1.80
N GLN A 322 -0.03 -10.62 -1.68
CA GLN A 322 -0.51 -9.49 -0.89
C GLN A 322 -1.17 -8.40 -1.72
N ASP A 323 -0.77 -8.22 -2.99
CA ASP A 323 -1.20 -7.09 -3.83
C ASP A 323 -2.72 -6.92 -3.84
N ASP A 324 -3.45 -7.98 -4.22
CA ASP A 324 -4.91 -8.00 -4.29
C ASP A 324 -5.58 -7.72 -2.93
N LEU A 325 -5.00 -8.19 -1.83
CA LEU A 325 -5.56 -7.98 -0.50
C LEU A 325 -5.30 -6.56 -0.01
N GLN A 326 -4.10 -6.02 -0.27
CA GLN A 326 -3.74 -4.68 0.16
C GLN A 326 -4.50 -3.61 -0.63
N ALA A 327 -4.76 -3.82 -1.92
CA ALA A 327 -5.58 -2.94 -2.75
C ALA A 327 -7.06 -2.86 -2.32
N LYS A 328 -7.55 -3.78 -1.47
CA LYS A 328 -8.93 -3.75 -0.96
C LYS A 328 -9.14 -2.77 0.21
N TYR A 329 -8.07 -2.33 0.87
CA TYR A 329 -8.22 -1.37 1.97
C TYR A 329 -8.51 0.02 1.43
N THR A 330 -9.64 0.60 1.83
CA THR A 330 -10.01 1.98 1.45
C THR A 330 -9.52 3.04 2.43
N GLY A 331 -8.87 2.60 3.51
CA GLY A 331 -8.21 3.42 4.51
C GLY A 331 -6.73 3.05 4.57
N GLY A 332 -6.24 2.75 5.77
CA GLY A 332 -4.83 2.50 6.00
C GLY A 332 -4.29 1.15 5.52
N THR A 333 -3.40 1.07 4.53
CA THR A 333 -2.56 -0.13 4.26
C THR A 333 -1.06 0.19 4.08
N VAL A 334 -0.19 -0.80 4.33
CA VAL A 334 1.24 -0.77 3.96
C VAL A 334 1.82 -2.17 3.84
N PHE A 335 2.58 -2.44 2.78
CA PHE A 335 3.46 -3.60 2.67
C PHE A 335 4.86 -3.30 3.24
N HIS A 336 5.39 -4.19 4.08
CA HIS A 336 6.72 -4.03 4.67
C HIS A 336 7.72 -5.01 4.06
N GLY A 337 8.64 -4.50 3.24
CA GLY A 337 9.84 -5.19 2.77
C GLY A 337 10.90 -5.29 3.86
N PHE A 338 10.73 -6.17 4.86
CA PHE A 338 11.71 -6.33 5.94
C PHE A 338 13.00 -6.98 5.41
N LEU A 339 14.14 -6.31 5.54
CA LEU A 339 15.45 -6.81 5.11
C LEU A 339 16.33 -7.07 6.35
N GLY A 340 17.21 -8.08 6.27
CA GLY A 340 18.08 -8.46 7.39
C GLY A 340 19.20 -7.46 7.65
N GLU A 341 19.56 -6.68 6.64
CA GLU A 341 20.60 -5.65 6.68
C GLU A 341 20.36 -4.61 5.58
N ALA A 342 21.20 -3.57 5.58
CA ALA A 342 21.15 -2.53 4.55
C ALA A 342 21.50 -3.08 3.16
N ILE A 343 20.86 -2.52 2.12
CA ILE A 343 21.30 -2.74 0.74
C ILE A 343 22.58 -1.91 0.52
N GLU A 344 23.66 -2.53 0.02
CA GLU A 344 24.93 -1.81 -0.15
C GLU A 344 24.88 -0.76 -1.27
N ASP A 345 24.24 -1.10 -2.40
CA ASP A 345 24.18 -0.27 -3.59
C ASP A 345 22.82 0.42 -3.74
N TRP A 346 22.84 1.75 -3.89
CA TRP A 346 21.61 2.53 -4.00
C TRP A 346 20.85 2.21 -5.29
N GLN A 347 21.53 1.85 -6.38
CA GLN A 347 20.87 1.48 -7.64
C GLN A 347 20.10 0.17 -7.48
N THR A 348 20.62 -0.82 -6.75
CA THR A 348 19.85 -2.03 -6.40
C THR A 348 18.58 -1.68 -5.63
N CYS A 349 18.67 -0.78 -4.64
CA CYS A 349 17.48 -0.31 -3.90
C CYS A 349 16.48 0.41 -4.82
N ALA A 350 16.97 1.30 -5.69
CA ALA A 350 16.16 2.02 -6.67
C ALA A 350 15.44 1.06 -7.63
N GLN A 351 16.16 0.06 -8.16
CA GLN A 351 15.60 -0.97 -9.04
C GLN A 351 14.51 -1.78 -8.35
N LEU A 352 14.65 -2.07 -7.05
CA LEU A 352 13.65 -2.81 -6.28
C LEU A 352 12.37 -1.99 -6.14
N VAL A 353 12.50 -0.73 -5.72
CA VAL A 353 11.36 0.20 -5.62
C VAL A 353 10.67 0.34 -6.98
N LYS A 354 11.45 0.51 -8.06
CA LYS A 354 10.94 0.60 -9.44
C LYS A 354 10.22 -0.66 -9.89
N ALA A 355 10.75 -1.84 -9.56
CA ALA A 355 10.13 -3.12 -9.87
C ALA A 355 8.81 -3.28 -9.11
N ILE A 356 8.75 -2.88 -7.85
CA ILE A 356 7.51 -2.93 -7.05
C ILE A 356 6.45 -2.00 -7.67
N THR A 357 6.79 -0.74 -7.93
CA THR A 357 5.81 0.24 -8.44
C THR A 357 5.29 -0.08 -9.82
N ASN A 358 6.11 -0.71 -10.68
CA ASN A 358 5.74 -1.04 -12.06
C ASN A 358 4.99 -2.35 -12.22
N ASN A 359 4.97 -3.23 -11.21
CA ASN A 359 4.37 -4.57 -11.32
C ASN A 359 3.20 -4.81 -10.36
N TYR A 360 3.06 -3.98 -9.32
CA TYR A 360 2.05 -4.16 -8.26
C TYR A 360 1.20 -2.90 -8.08
N HIS A 361 -0.03 -3.09 -7.60
CA HIS A 361 -1.04 -2.03 -7.44
C HIS A 361 -1.10 -1.49 -6.02
N LEU A 362 -0.51 -2.19 -5.05
CA LEU A 362 -0.53 -1.82 -3.63
C LEU A 362 -0.05 -0.37 -3.44
N PRO A 363 -0.77 0.42 -2.63
CA PRO A 363 -0.60 1.86 -2.65
C PRO A 363 0.60 2.34 -1.83
N TYR A 364 1.01 1.57 -0.81
CA TYR A 364 2.04 1.97 0.14
C TYR A 364 2.97 0.81 0.46
N PHE A 365 4.27 1.07 0.43
CA PHE A 365 5.26 0.11 0.87
C PHE A 365 6.50 0.77 1.47
N THR A 366 7.33 -0.04 2.13
CA THR A 366 8.61 0.38 2.72
C THR A 366 9.66 -0.67 2.44
N ILE A 367 10.90 -0.26 2.20
CA ILE A 367 12.08 -1.12 2.32
C ILE A 367 12.63 -0.92 3.73
N SER A 368 12.80 -2.00 4.51
CA SER A 368 12.99 -1.92 5.97
C SER A 368 14.15 -2.81 6.46
N PRO A 369 15.40 -2.38 6.27
CA PRO A 369 16.58 -3.02 6.84
C PRO A 369 16.60 -3.02 8.37
N VAL A 370 17.19 -4.06 8.94
CA VAL A 370 17.60 -4.08 10.34
C VAL A 370 18.99 -3.46 10.46
N PHE A 371 19.20 -2.69 11.53
CA PHE A 371 20.51 -2.16 11.87
C PHE A 371 20.70 -2.08 13.38
N SER A 372 21.94 -2.01 13.80
CA SER A 372 22.35 -1.93 15.19
C SER A 372 23.06 -0.61 15.48
N VAL A 373 22.98 -0.12 16.71
CA VAL A 373 23.65 1.10 17.14
C VAL A 373 24.50 0.82 18.37
N CYS A 374 25.79 1.12 18.28
CA CYS A 374 26.71 1.19 19.41
C CYS A 374 26.75 2.61 19.97
N ALA A 375 26.79 2.76 21.30
CA ALA A 375 26.86 4.07 21.94
C ALA A 375 28.11 4.89 21.55
N ASP A 376 29.20 4.22 21.16
CA ASP A 376 30.48 4.87 20.88
C ASP A 376 30.88 4.81 19.40
N HIS A 377 30.46 3.76 18.69
CA HIS A 377 30.79 3.57 17.27
C HIS A 377 29.63 3.86 16.31
N GLY A 378 28.44 4.18 16.84
CA GLY A 378 27.29 4.56 16.03
C GLY A 378 26.69 3.37 15.26
N TYR A 379 26.26 3.66 14.02
CA TYR A 379 25.55 2.74 13.13
C TYR A 379 26.38 1.51 12.74
N ILE A 380 25.72 0.34 12.74
CA ILE A 380 26.26 -0.94 12.30
C ILE A 380 25.16 -1.59 11.45
N SER A 381 25.47 -1.97 10.20
CA SER A 381 24.52 -2.66 9.32
C SER A 381 24.12 -4.01 9.93
N GLY A 382 22.84 -4.37 9.84
CA GLY A 382 22.35 -5.67 10.27
C GLY A 382 22.13 -5.84 11.78
N GLU A 383 21.73 -7.06 12.14
CA GLU A 383 21.45 -7.45 13.52
C GLU A 383 22.71 -7.93 14.25
N HIS A 384 23.24 -7.08 15.12
CA HIS A 384 24.37 -7.38 15.98
C HIS A 384 23.95 -7.09 17.41
N HIS A 385 24.03 -8.08 18.31
CA HIS A 385 23.80 -7.89 19.75
C HIS A 385 25.00 -7.27 20.49
N THR A 386 26.19 -7.41 19.90
CA THR A 386 27.44 -6.85 20.43
C THR A 386 28.16 -6.10 19.33
N CYS A 387 28.76 -4.97 19.69
CA CYS A 387 29.50 -4.14 18.75
C CYS A 387 30.76 -4.90 18.28
N PRO A 388 30.98 -5.07 16.97
CA PRO A 388 32.14 -5.79 16.46
C PRO A 388 33.48 -5.09 16.76
N VAL A 389 33.45 -3.80 17.13
CA VAL A 389 34.64 -2.99 17.40
C VAL A 389 35.04 -2.99 18.89
N CYS A 390 34.09 -2.87 19.82
CA CYS A 390 34.40 -2.86 21.27
C CYS A 390 33.76 -3.95 22.12
N GLY A 391 32.94 -4.82 21.55
CA GLY A 391 32.26 -5.90 22.27
C GLY A 391 31.14 -5.46 23.23
N ARG A 392 30.82 -4.16 23.31
CA ARG A 392 29.70 -3.66 24.13
C ARG A 392 28.35 -4.03 23.50
N GLU A 393 27.32 -4.13 24.33
CA GLU A 393 25.95 -4.34 23.89
C GLU A 393 25.48 -3.18 22.99
N THR A 394 24.74 -3.51 21.94
CA THR A 394 24.15 -2.58 20.98
C THR A 394 22.65 -2.44 21.20
N GLU A 395 22.06 -1.43 20.56
CA GLU A 395 20.62 -1.31 20.37
C GLU A 395 20.27 -1.76 18.95
N ILE A 396 19.51 -2.85 18.80
CA ILE A 396 19.01 -3.30 17.50
C ILE A 396 17.72 -2.53 17.17
N TYR A 397 17.66 -1.94 16.00
CA TYR A 397 16.52 -1.19 15.47
C TYR A 397 15.90 -1.94 14.28
N SER A 398 14.59 -2.08 14.33
CA SER A 398 13.77 -2.57 13.23
C SER A 398 12.47 -1.78 13.16
N ARG A 399 11.74 -1.89 12.05
CA ARG A 399 10.40 -1.33 11.90
C ARG A 399 9.40 -2.26 12.59
N ILE A 400 8.66 -1.72 13.57
CA ILE A 400 7.72 -2.50 14.38
C ILE A 400 6.40 -2.75 13.67
N VAL A 401 5.67 -1.68 13.37
CA VAL A 401 4.41 -1.73 12.60
C VAL A 401 4.30 -0.59 11.61
N GLY A 402 5.24 0.35 11.62
CA GLY A 402 5.06 1.67 11.02
C GLY A 402 6.22 2.65 11.20
N TYR A 403 7.09 2.42 12.16
CA TYR A 403 8.20 3.31 12.47
C TYR A 403 9.33 2.51 13.12
N TYR A 404 10.55 3.03 13.08
CA TYR A 404 11.70 2.37 13.70
C TYR A 404 11.70 2.55 15.21
N ARG A 405 12.03 1.47 15.92
CA ARG A 405 12.20 1.51 17.37
C ARG A 405 13.13 0.39 17.79
N SER A 406 13.95 0.64 18.83
CA SER A 406 14.79 -0.40 19.41
C SER A 406 13.96 -1.59 19.91
N LEU A 407 14.38 -2.82 19.58
CA LEU A 407 13.71 -4.07 19.98
C LEU A 407 13.50 -4.19 21.50
N LYS A 408 14.41 -3.62 22.29
CA LYS A 408 14.31 -3.59 23.77
C LYS A 408 13.01 -2.93 24.25
N ASN A 409 12.49 -1.99 23.46
CA ASN A 409 11.29 -1.22 23.77
C ASN A 409 10.00 -1.82 23.19
N TRP A 410 10.07 -2.96 22.50
CA TRP A 410 8.91 -3.61 21.92
C TRP A 410 8.14 -4.37 23.00
N ASN A 411 6.83 -4.53 22.81
CA ASN A 411 6.05 -5.42 23.67
C ASN A 411 6.41 -6.88 23.41
N LYS A 412 6.00 -7.77 24.33
CA LYS A 412 6.35 -9.20 24.26
C LYS A 412 5.90 -9.88 22.97
N GLY A 413 4.64 -9.71 22.57
CA GLY A 413 4.13 -10.31 21.34
C GLY A 413 4.84 -9.80 20.08
N LYS A 414 5.26 -8.54 20.05
CA LYS A 414 6.05 -8.01 18.92
C LYS A 414 7.50 -8.52 18.91
N ARG A 415 8.08 -8.83 20.07
CA ARG A 415 9.38 -9.51 20.12
C ARG A 415 9.28 -10.97 19.69
N GLU A 416 8.20 -11.65 20.07
CA GLU A 416 7.89 -13.00 19.58
C GLU A 416 7.74 -13.01 18.05
N GLU A 417 6.92 -12.11 17.52
CA GLU A 417 6.74 -11.94 16.07
C GLU A 417 8.09 -11.67 15.38
N TYR A 418 8.92 -10.80 15.93
CA TYR A 418 10.24 -10.52 15.39
C TYR A 418 11.14 -11.77 15.37
N GLY A 419 11.12 -12.58 16.42
CA GLY A 419 11.89 -13.83 16.48
C GLY A 419 11.49 -14.87 15.43
N HIS A 420 10.26 -14.80 14.93
CA HIS A 420 9.77 -15.66 13.85
C HIS A 420 9.94 -15.07 12.45
N ARG A 421 10.40 -13.82 12.35
CA ARG A 421 10.43 -13.09 11.09
C ARG A 421 11.56 -13.59 10.21
N LEU A 422 11.21 -14.07 9.02
CA LEU A 422 12.16 -14.23 7.93
C LEU A 422 12.34 -12.88 7.24
N SER A 423 13.59 -12.45 7.10
CA SER A 423 13.90 -11.23 6.37
C SER A 423 14.03 -11.54 4.89
N PHE A 424 13.56 -10.65 4.03
CA PHE A 424 13.74 -10.81 2.61
C PHE A 424 15.22 -10.73 2.25
N ASN A 425 15.63 -11.63 1.37
CA ASN A 425 16.99 -11.75 0.89
C ASN A 425 17.08 -11.18 -0.53
N PRO A 426 17.73 -10.01 -0.74
CA PRO A 426 17.88 -9.42 -2.06
C PRO A 426 18.50 -10.36 -3.10
N ALA A 427 19.38 -11.27 -2.69
CA ALA A 427 20.01 -12.26 -3.58
C ALA A 427 19.01 -13.33 -4.07
N VAL A 428 18.05 -13.72 -3.23
CA VAL A 428 16.96 -14.64 -3.64
C VAL A 428 16.04 -13.96 -4.65
N SER A 429 15.85 -12.65 -4.50
CA SER A 429 15.07 -11.82 -5.43
C SER A 429 15.87 -11.35 -6.65
N GLU A 430 17.17 -11.65 -6.75
CA GLU A 430 18.07 -11.16 -7.81
C GLU A 430 17.72 -11.74 -9.18
N GLU A 431 17.19 -12.96 -9.25
CA GLU A 431 16.69 -13.55 -10.49
C GLU A 431 15.45 -12.80 -11.02
N VAL A 432 14.59 -12.32 -10.12
CA VAL A 432 13.40 -11.52 -10.45
C VAL A 432 13.80 -10.08 -10.82
N MET A 433 14.76 -9.50 -10.11
CA MET A 433 15.36 -8.20 -10.41
C MET A 433 16.10 -8.21 -11.76
N SER A 434 16.83 -9.28 -12.06
CA SER A 434 17.52 -9.50 -13.33
C SER A 434 16.53 -9.63 -14.49
N LYS A 435 15.40 -10.34 -14.31
CA LYS A 435 14.31 -10.37 -15.30
C LYS A 435 13.66 -9.00 -15.49
N ALA A 436 13.44 -8.24 -14.41
CA ALA A 436 12.91 -6.88 -14.48
C ALA A 436 13.88 -5.90 -15.19
N ALA A 437 15.19 -6.03 -14.96
CA ALA A 437 16.24 -5.23 -15.60
C ALA A 437 16.47 -5.63 -17.07
N SER A 438 16.41 -6.93 -17.38
CA SER A 438 16.58 -7.46 -18.75
C SER A 438 15.44 -7.09 -19.69
N SER A 439 14.27 -6.71 -19.15
CA SER A 439 13.17 -6.17 -19.95
C SER A 439 13.47 -4.82 -20.63
N ARG A 440 14.66 -4.21 -20.37
CA ARG A 440 15.01 -2.86 -20.85
C ARG A 440 16.33 -2.72 -21.60
N ILE A 441 17.08 -3.78 -21.88
CA ILE A 441 18.38 -3.63 -22.60
C ILE A 441 18.34 -4.34 -23.95
N ALA A 442 17.63 -3.73 -24.91
CA ALA A 442 17.94 -3.87 -26.33
C ALA A 442 17.36 -2.67 -27.11
N GLY A 443 18.19 -1.68 -27.42
CA GLY A 443 17.87 -0.66 -28.43
C GLY A 443 18.29 0.76 -28.07
N ASN A 444 19.40 1.18 -28.65
CA ASN A 444 20.06 2.49 -28.56
C ASN A 444 19.17 3.74 -28.56
N ASN A 445 19.68 4.76 -27.85
CA ASN A 445 19.44 6.18 -28.06
C ASN A 445 19.33 6.54 -29.56
N GLU A 446 18.12 6.85 -30.01
CA GLU A 446 17.88 7.87 -31.03
C GLU A 446 16.47 8.45 -30.80
N GLN A 447 16.37 9.76 -31.02
CA GLN A 447 15.20 10.60 -30.82
C GLN A 447 13.91 9.93 -31.33
N LEU A 448 12.98 9.63 -30.42
CA LEU A 448 11.59 9.32 -30.76
C LEU A 448 10.70 10.25 -29.95
N GLU A 449 10.10 11.21 -30.65
CA GLU A 449 9.00 12.00 -30.13
C GLU A 449 7.89 11.05 -29.66
N LEU A 450 7.66 11.02 -28.35
CA LEU A 450 6.50 10.39 -27.76
C LEU A 450 5.27 11.21 -28.15
N VAL A 451 4.50 10.71 -29.12
CA VAL A 451 3.11 11.10 -29.26
C VAL A 451 2.39 10.59 -28.01
N VAL A 452 2.08 11.53 -27.13
CA VAL A 452 1.32 11.33 -25.90
C VAL A 452 -0.07 10.84 -26.29
N GLY A 453 -0.35 9.56 -26.10
CA GLY A 453 -1.71 9.02 -26.16
C GLY A 453 -2.49 9.52 -24.95
N GLU A 454 -3.57 10.27 -25.21
CA GLU A 454 -4.53 10.71 -24.20
C GLU A 454 -5.06 9.51 -23.41
N GLY A 455 -5.33 9.70 -22.12
CA GLY A 455 -5.93 8.67 -21.28
C GLY A 455 -7.22 8.17 -21.90
N TYR A 456 -7.28 6.86 -22.20
CA TYR A 456 -8.50 6.23 -22.65
C TYR A 456 -9.51 6.21 -21.49
N GLN A 457 -10.37 7.24 -21.48
CA GLN A 457 -11.75 7.06 -21.02
C GLN A 457 -12.36 5.90 -21.82
N ALA A 458 -13.33 5.19 -21.25
CA ALA A 458 -14.17 4.25 -21.98
C ALA A 458 -14.95 5.00 -23.08
N ALA A 459 -14.27 5.28 -24.19
CA ALA A 459 -14.83 5.66 -25.45
C ALA A 459 -15.25 4.36 -26.13
N SER A 460 -16.49 4.35 -26.62
CA SER A 460 -17.15 3.25 -27.32
C SER A 460 -16.20 2.39 -28.15
N ILE A 461 -16.18 1.08 -27.89
CA ILE A 461 -15.47 0.13 -28.76
C ILE A 461 -16.20 0.13 -30.11
N GLU A 462 -15.58 0.66 -31.16
CA GLU A 462 -16.07 0.55 -32.54
C GLU A 462 -15.79 -0.86 -33.09
N ALA A 463 -16.44 -1.86 -32.50
CA ALA A 463 -16.30 -3.23 -32.98
C ALA A 463 -17.09 -3.42 -34.30
N GLY A 464 -16.36 -3.80 -35.35
CA GLY A 464 -16.88 -4.20 -36.66
C GLY A 464 -16.59 -5.68 -36.97
N ALA A 465 -17.00 -6.14 -38.16
CA ALA A 465 -16.88 -7.54 -38.58
C ALA A 465 -15.43 -8.07 -38.70
N GLY A 466 -14.41 -7.19 -38.69
CA GLY A 466 -12.99 -7.57 -38.72
C GLY A 466 -12.25 -7.40 -37.38
N THR A 467 -12.96 -7.10 -36.28
CA THR A 467 -12.38 -6.95 -34.94
C THR A 467 -11.65 -8.22 -34.51
N LYS A 468 -10.39 -8.11 -34.09
CA LYS A 468 -9.58 -9.24 -33.64
C LYS A 468 -9.40 -9.20 -32.13
N LEU A 469 -9.77 -10.29 -31.48
CA LEU A 469 -9.44 -10.54 -30.08
C LEU A 469 -8.30 -11.55 -29.96
N GLU A 470 -7.29 -11.20 -29.17
CA GLU A 470 -6.20 -12.09 -28.83
C GLU A 470 -6.12 -12.24 -27.32
N TYR A 471 -6.11 -13.49 -26.85
CA TYR A 471 -6.04 -13.85 -25.45
C TYR A 471 -4.69 -14.47 -25.12
N TYR A 472 -3.87 -13.76 -24.37
CA TYR A 472 -2.56 -14.18 -23.92
C TYR A 472 -2.67 -14.85 -22.56
N TYR A 473 -2.15 -16.08 -22.45
CA TYR A 473 -2.22 -16.89 -21.24
C TYR A 473 -0.96 -17.71 -21.01
N ARG A 474 -0.79 -18.22 -19.78
CA ARG A 474 0.28 -19.14 -19.38
C ARG A 474 -0.31 -20.37 -18.69
N ASN A 475 0.33 -21.53 -18.80
CA ASN A 475 -0.15 -22.76 -18.16
C ASN A 475 -0.14 -22.69 -16.62
N THR A 476 0.78 -21.94 -16.01
CA THR A 476 0.92 -21.79 -14.55
C THR A 476 0.10 -20.63 -13.97
N CYS A 477 -0.62 -19.89 -14.81
CA CYS A 477 -1.35 -18.69 -14.40
C CYS A 477 -2.69 -19.06 -13.73
N PRO A 478 -2.87 -18.77 -12.42
CA PRO A 478 -4.09 -19.16 -11.69
C PRO A 478 -5.34 -18.36 -12.10
N ARG A 479 -5.16 -17.17 -12.69
CA ARG A 479 -6.24 -16.29 -13.16
C ARG A 479 -6.71 -16.63 -14.59
N CYS A 480 -5.87 -17.29 -15.38
CA CYS A 480 -6.10 -17.55 -16.80
C CYS A 480 -7.30 -18.49 -17.08
N PRO A 481 -7.57 -19.54 -16.28
CA PRO A 481 -8.79 -20.33 -16.45
C PRO A 481 -10.07 -19.49 -16.36
N SER A 482 -10.15 -18.57 -15.39
CA SER A 482 -11.35 -17.74 -15.19
C SER A 482 -11.65 -16.77 -16.33
N VAL A 483 -10.59 -16.19 -16.94
CA VAL A 483 -10.72 -15.31 -18.11
C VAL A 483 -11.08 -16.13 -19.36
N LYS A 484 -10.48 -17.32 -19.50
CA LYS A 484 -10.80 -18.24 -20.59
C LYS A 484 -12.27 -18.68 -20.53
N ASP A 485 -12.76 -19.11 -19.37
CA ASP A 485 -14.15 -19.52 -19.18
C ASP A 485 -15.11 -18.38 -19.53
N LEU A 486 -14.75 -17.14 -19.17
CA LEU A 486 -15.53 -15.96 -19.49
C LEU A 486 -15.58 -15.68 -21.00
N LEU A 487 -14.45 -15.80 -21.72
CA LEU A 487 -14.39 -15.69 -23.19
C LEU A 487 -15.16 -16.82 -23.88
N ASP A 488 -15.02 -18.06 -23.42
CA ASP A 488 -15.72 -19.21 -23.99
C ASP A 488 -17.25 -19.08 -23.80
N SER A 489 -17.68 -18.57 -22.64
CA SER A 489 -19.11 -18.36 -22.33
C SER A 489 -19.74 -17.18 -23.06
N SER A 490 -18.95 -16.22 -23.56
CA SER A 490 -19.45 -15.02 -24.25
C SER A 490 -19.75 -15.25 -25.74
N GLY A 491 -19.26 -16.34 -26.31
CA GLY A 491 -19.44 -16.69 -27.72
C GLY A 491 -18.65 -15.81 -28.69
N VAL A 492 -17.73 -14.97 -28.21
CA VAL A 492 -16.85 -14.13 -29.03
C VAL A 492 -15.69 -14.96 -29.58
N HIS A 493 -15.36 -14.80 -30.86
CA HIS A 493 -14.20 -15.46 -31.45
C HIS A 493 -12.91 -14.76 -31.01
N TYR A 494 -11.95 -15.52 -30.49
CA TYR A 494 -10.65 -15.02 -30.06
C TYR A 494 -9.53 -15.99 -30.46
N THR A 495 -8.32 -15.47 -30.59
CA THR A 495 -7.10 -16.27 -30.79
C THR A 495 -6.39 -16.44 -29.46
N ALA A 496 -6.28 -17.66 -28.97
CA ALA A 496 -5.54 -17.97 -27.75
C ALA A 496 -4.05 -18.09 -28.05
N VAL A 497 -3.22 -17.34 -27.32
CA VAL A 497 -1.76 -17.32 -27.47
C VAL A 497 -1.13 -17.75 -26.14
N CYS A 498 -0.50 -18.92 -26.14
CA CYS A 498 0.22 -19.44 -24.97
C CYS A 498 1.62 -18.82 -24.92
N VAL A 499 1.90 -18.00 -23.91
CA VAL A 499 3.20 -17.32 -23.76
C VAL A 499 4.31 -18.24 -23.26
N ASP A 500 4.02 -19.51 -22.98
CA ASP A 500 5.03 -20.55 -22.72
C ASP A 500 5.63 -21.11 -24.03
N ASP A 501 4.98 -20.89 -25.17
CA ASP A 501 5.46 -21.33 -26.47
C ASP A 501 6.33 -20.24 -27.11
N ALA A 502 7.42 -20.62 -27.80
CA ALA A 502 8.35 -19.66 -28.41
C ALA A 502 7.69 -18.65 -29.36
N HIS A 503 6.65 -19.08 -30.10
CA HIS A 503 5.87 -18.19 -30.97
C HIS A 503 4.95 -17.25 -30.18
N GLY A 504 4.36 -17.73 -29.08
CA GLY A 504 3.51 -16.90 -28.23
C GLY A 504 4.30 -15.89 -27.41
N GLU A 505 5.53 -16.24 -27.01
CA GLU A 505 6.48 -15.31 -26.41
C GLU A 505 6.85 -14.19 -27.38
N GLU A 506 7.18 -14.51 -28.64
CA GLU A 506 7.48 -13.52 -29.68
C GLU A 506 6.29 -12.56 -29.94
N MET A 507 5.07 -13.10 -30.02
CA MET A 507 3.85 -12.29 -30.16
C MET A 507 3.57 -11.41 -28.92
N ALA A 508 3.74 -11.96 -27.72
CA ALA A 508 3.57 -11.21 -26.48
C ALA A 508 4.54 -10.03 -26.40
N VAL A 509 5.80 -10.21 -26.81
CA VAL A 509 6.80 -9.14 -26.90
C VAL A 509 6.40 -8.09 -27.94
N ALA A 510 6.01 -8.51 -29.15
CA ALA A 510 5.58 -7.61 -30.20
C ALA A 510 4.36 -6.76 -29.81
N HIS A 511 3.51 -7.27 -28.92
CA HIS A 511 2.31 -6.58 -28.42
C HIS A 511 2.47 -5.99 -27.02
N GLN A 512 3.70 -5.93 -26.50
CA GLN A 512 4.02 -5.34 -25.19
C GLN A 512 3.17 -5.95 -24.04
N ILE A 513 2.97 -7.27 -24.07
CA ILE A 513 2.22 -8.02 -23.06
C ILE A 513 3.16 -8.40 -21.91
N MET A 514 3.00 -7.72 -20.77
CA MET A 514 3.89 -7.86 -19.61
C MET A 514 3.38 -8.82 -18.54
N SER A 515 2.10 -9.20 -18.62
CA SER A 515 1.46 -10.13 -17.68
C SER A 515 0.36 -10.92 -18.39
N VAL A 516 -0.01 -12.07 -17.81
CA VAL A 516 -1.18 -12.84 -18.20
C VAL A 516 -2.12 -13.04 -17.00
N PRO A 517 -3.44 -13.17 -17.20
CA PRO A 517 -4.15 -13.12 -18.49
C PRO A 517 -4.14 -11.69 -19.07
N THR A 518 -3.99 -11.56 -20.38
CA THR A 518 -4.24 -10.28 -21.09
C THR A 518 -5.10 -10.56 -22.32
N VAL A 519 -6.15 -9.76 -22.53
CA VAL A 519 -6.92 -9.76 -23.77
C VAL A 519 -6.70 -8.42 -24.48
N ILE A 520 -6.31 -8.47 -25.75
CA ILE A 520 -6.20 -7.31 -26.63
C ILE A 520 -7.36 -7.34 -27.61
N VAL A 521 -7.99 -6.18 -27.79
CA VAL A 521 -8.99 -5.93 -28.84
C VAL A 521 -8.37 -4.99 -29.86
N ARG A 522 -8.30 -5.42 -31.12
CA ARG A 522 -7.87 -4.59 -32.26
C ARG A 522 -8.99 -4.44 -33.28
N ASP A 523 -9.08 -3.28 -33.90
CA ASP A 523 -10.03 -3.05 -34.99
C ASP A 523 -9.54 -3.62 -36.34
N ASP A 524 -10.31 -3.39 -37.39
CA ASP A 524 -10.02 -3.83 -38.77
C ASP A 524 -8.74 -3.20 -39.35
N GLN A 525 -8.26 -2.08 -38.79
CA GLN A 525 -7.04 -1.37 -39.20
C GLN A 525 -5.80 -1.84 -38.41
N GLY A 526 -6.01 -2.65 -37.36
CA GLY A 526 -4.96 -3.19 -36.50
C GLY A 526 -4.63 -2.32 -35.28
N ASP A 527 -5.36 -1.22 -35.10
CA ASP A 527 -5.20 -0.31 -33.97
C ASP A 527 -5.81 -0.93 -32.71
N GLU A 528 -5.09 -0.78 -31.59
CA GLU A 528 -5.50 -1.33 -30.31
C GLU A 528 -6.62 -0.47 -29.69
N GLN A 529 -7.80 -1.06 -29.56
CA GLN A 529 -9.00 -0.40 -29.06
C GLN A 529 -9.17 -0.62 -27.55
N ALA A 530 -8.75 -1.78 -27.05
CA ALA A 530 -8.79 -2.09 -25.63
C ALA A 530 -7.75 -3.14 -25.24
N ARG A 531 -7.30 -3.05 -23.99
CA ARG A 531 -6.45 -4.05 -23.32
C ARG A 531 -6.99 -4.28 -21.93
N VAL A 532 -7.27 -5.53 -21.60
CA VAL A 532 -7.81 -5.91 -20.29
C VAL A 532 -7.00 -7.03 -19.67
N SER A 533 -6.81 -6.98 -18.36
CA SER A 533 -5.92 -7.88 -17.62
C SER A 533 -6.62 -8.72 -16.55
N ASP A 534 -7.92 -8.51 -16.35
CA ASP A 534 -8.74 -9.30 -15.43
C ASP A 534 -10.17 -9.56 -15.95
N GLY A 535 -10.87 -10.49 -15.29
CA GLY A 535 -12.23 -10.89 -15.67
C GLY A 535 -13.33 -9.87 -15.36
N LYS A 536 -13.07 -8.86 -14.51
CA LYS A 536 -14.01 -7.77 -14.21
C LYS A 536 -13.96 -6.72 -15.33
N GLU A 537 -12.76 -6.35 -15.78
CA GLU A 537 -12.55 -5.49 -16.95
C GLU A 537 -13.11 -6.14 -18.21
N LEU A 538 -12.81 -7.41 -18.45
CA LEU A 538 -13.36 -8.15 -19.59
C LEU A 538 -14.90 -8.15 -19.58
N ARG A 539 -15.53 -8.36 -18.41
CA ARG A 539 -17.01 -8.27 -18.27
C ARG A 539 -17.59 -6.91 -18.66
N SER A 540 -16.84 -5.82 -18.49
CA SER A 540 -17.30 -4.49 -18.83
C SER A 540 -17.33 -4.22 -20.34
N ILE A 541 -16.44 -4.86 -21.11
CA ILE A 541 -16.31 -4.66 -22.56
C ILE A 541 -17.02 -5.74 -23.40
N LEU A 542 -17.30 -6.90 -22.82
CA LEU A 542 -17.98 -8.01 -23.51
C LEU A 542 -19.33 -7.66 -24.14
N PRO A 543 -20.23 -6.86 -23.51
CA PRO A 543 -21.50 -6.50 -24.12
C PRO A 543 -21.36 -5.74 -25.45
N GLU A 544 -20.34 -4.89 -25.58
CA GLU A 544 -20.05 -4.14 -26.81
C GLU A 544 -19.48 -5.06 -27.90
N LEU A 545 -18.58 -5.97 -27.52
CA LEU A 545 -17.99 -6.97 -28.40
C LEU A 545 -19.02 -7.98 -28.95
N SER A 546 -19.95 -8.45 -28.09
CA SER A 546 -21.03 -9.35 -28.50
C SER A 546 -22.08 -8.67 -29.39
N SER A 547 -22.33 -7.36 -29.20
CA SER A 547 -23.27 -6.58 -30.02
C SER A 547 -22.76 -6.31 -31.44
N ALA A 548 -21.45 -6.19 -31.61
CA ALA A 548 -20.81 -5.90 -32.88
C ALA A 548 -20.72 -7.12 -33.82
N LEU A 549 -20.57 -8.32 -33.26
CA LEU A 549 -20.45 -9.57 -34.01
C LEU A 549 -21.81 -10.19 -34.40
N ALA A 550 -22.93 -9.62 -33.93
CA ALA A 550 -24.30 -10.02 -34.27
C ALA A 550 -24.91 -9.22 -35.44
N LYS A 551 -24.21 -8.20 -35.95
CA LYS A 551 -24.58 -7.40 -37.13
C LYS A 551 -23.64 -7.74 -38.29
#